data_AF-J7FS06-F1
#
_entry.id   AF-J7FS06-F1
#
_cell.length_a   1.000
_cell.length_b   1.000
_cell.length_c   1.000
_cell.angle_alpha   90.00
_cell.angle_beta   90.00
_cell.angle_gamma   90.00
#
_symmetry.space_group_name_H-M   'P 1'
#
loop_
_entity.id
_entity.type
_entity.pdbx_description
1 polymer ?
#
loop_
_entity_poly.entity_id
_entity_poly.type
_entity_poly.pdbx_seq_one_letter_code
_entity_poly.pdbx_strand_id
1 'polypeptide(L)' 'MRTMIAFTVFILLAAMFLQDVDAGFGCPEDEYECHNHCKNSVGCRGGYCDAGTLRQRCTCYGCNRKGRSIQE' A
#
# COMPACT_ATOMS: atom_id res chain seq x y z
N MET A 1 -37.00 -5.81 0.55
CA MET A 1 -36.10 -6.99 0.49
C MET A 1 -35.19 -6.94 -0.74
N ARG A 2 -35.75 -6.82 -1.95
CA ARG A 2 -34.97 -6.75 -3.21
C ARG A 2 -34.05 -5.53 -3.31
N THR A 3 -34.48 -4.39 -2.78
CA THR A 3 -33.65 -3.18 -2.64
C THR A 3 -32.52 -3.36 -1.64
N MET A 4 -32.77 -4.02 -0.50
CA MET A 4 -31.74 -4.31 0.50
C MET A 4 -30.61 -5.16 -0.09
N ILE A 5 -30.95 -6.19 -0.88
CA ILE A 5 -29.97 -7.02 -1.59
C ILE A 5 -29.16 -6.18 -2.60
N ALA A 6 -29.81 -5.28 -3.34
CA ALA A 6 -29.10 -4.41 -4.27
C ALA A 6 -28.13 -3.46 -3.55
N PHE A 7 -28.54 -2.88 -2.42
CA PHE A 7 -27.66 -2.01 -1.61
C PHE A 7 -26.50 -2.79 -1.00
N THR A 8 -26.73 -4.00 -0.47
CA THR A 8 -25.64 -4.81 0.08
C THR A 8 -24.65 -5.24 -0.99
N VAL A 9 -25.12 -5.65 -2.17
CA VAL A 9 -24.26 -6.00 -3.31
C VAL A 9 -23.46 -4.79 -3.78
N PHE A 10 -24.07 -3.61 -3.83
CA PHE A 10 -23.38 -2.37 -4.22
C PHE A 10 -22.28 -1.98 -3.23
N ILE A 11 -22.55 -2.08 -1.93
CA ILE A 11 -21.55 -1.81 -0.87
C ILE A 11 -20.39 -2.81 -0.94
N LEU A 12 -20.69 -4.10 -1.13
CA LEU A 12 -19.66 -5.14 -1.27
C LEU A 12 -18.79 -4.92 -2.52
N LEU A 13 -19.40 -4.55 -3.66
CA LEU A 13 -18.65 -4.19 -4.86
C LEU A 13 -17.74 -2.98 -4.62
N ALA A 14 -18.23 -1.92 -3.97
CA ALA A 14 -17.42 -0.74 -3.64
C ALA A 14 -16.25 -1.06 -2.70
N ALA A 15 -16.42 -1.97 -1.73
CA ALA A 15 -15.36 -2.38 -0.83
C ALA A 15 -14.21 -3.14 -1.54
N MET A 16 -14.51 -3.88 -2.60
CA MET A 16 -13.47 -4.55 -3.42
C MET A 16 -12.58 -3.54 -4.16
N PHE A 17 -13.11 -2.37 -4.54
CA PHE A 17 -12.33 -1.31 -5.19
C PHE A 17 -11.41 -0.54 -4.23
N LEU A 18 -11.54 -0.70 -2.91
CA LEU A 18 -10.72 0.00 -1.91
C LEU A 18 -9.52 -0.81 -1.40
N GLN A 19 -9.25 -2.00 -1.96
CA GLN A 19 -8.23 -2.90 -1.41
C GLN A 19 -6.78 -2.57 -1.81
N ASP A 20 -6.52 -1.49 -2.54
CA ASP A 20 -5.16 -1.00 -2.84
C ASP A 20 -4.75 0.19 -1.98
N VAL A 21 -5.13 0.17 -0.70
CA VAL A 21 -4.38 0.94 0.30
C VAL A 21 -3.10 0.14 0.54
N ASP A 22 -2.12 0.35 -0.35
CA ASP A 22 -0.71 0.01 -0.19
C ASP A 22 -0.37 0.26 1.28
N ALA A 23 -0.35 -0.83 2.07
CA ALA A 23 -0.28 -0.76 3.51
C ALA A 23 0.95 0.10 3.81
N GLY A 24 0.74 1.29 4.36
CA GLY A 24 1.84 2.18 4.71
C GLY A 24 2.68 1.45 5.73
N PHE A 25 3.70 0.73 5.26
CA PHE A 25 4.59 -0.12 6.07
C PHE A 25 5.29 0.80 7.06
N GLY A 26 4.69 1.06 8.22
CA GLY A 26 5.04 2.13 9.15
C GLY A 26 4.63 3.56 8.76
N CYS A 27 4.40 3.87 7.49
CA CYS A 27 4.12 5.24 7.04
C CYS A 27 2.68 5.71 7.38
N PRO A 28 2.45 6.93 7.95
CA PRO A 28 3.40 8.04 8.17
C PRO A 28 4.10 8.06 9.53
N GLU A 29 3.69 7.21 10.48
CA GLU A 29 4.10 7.29 11.89
C GLU A 29 5.52 6.79 12.15
N ASP A 30 5.98 5.81 11.36
CA ASP A 30 7.24 5.09 11.54
C ASP A 30 7.94 4.84 10.20
N GLU A 31 8.79 5.80 9.80
CA GLU A 31 9.62 5.69 8.58
C GLU A 31 10.68 4.58 8.71
N TYR A 32 11.05 4.20 9.92
CA TYR A 32 12.04 3.15 10.18
C TYR A 32 11.50 1.76 9.84
N GLU A 33 10.24 1.47 10.16
CA GLU A 33 9.56 0.25 9.77
C GLU A 33 9.50 0.12 8.25
N CYS A 34 9.19 1.20 7.51
CA CYS A 34 9.26 1.24 6.05
C CYS A 34 10.65 0.90 5.55
N HIS A 35 11.68 1.54 6.12
CA HIS A 35 13.07 1.29 5.76
C HIS A 35 13.46 -0.19 5.98
N ASN A 36 13.09 -0.74 7.13
CA ASN A 36 13.43 -2.11 7.52
C ASN A 36 12.67 -3.15 6.69
N HIS A 37 11.40 -2.88 6.38
CA HIS A 37 10.60 -3.69 5.47
C HIS A 37 11.23 -3.76 4.08
N CYS A 38 11.54 -2.61 3.48
CA CYS A 38 12.18 -2.57 2.17
C CYS A 38 13.55 -3.26 2.18
N LYS A 39 14.34 -3.07 3.24
CA LYS A 39 15.67 -3.66 3.35
C LYS A 39 15.64 -5.17 3.54
N ASN A 40 14.83 -5.68 4.48
CA ASN A 40 14.88 -7.09 4.88
C ASN A 40 13.81 -7.95 4.20
N SER A 41 12.60 -7.44 4.00
CA SER A 41 11.49 -8.21 3.42
C SER A 41 11.53 -8.21 1.89
N VAL A 42 11.79 -7.05 1.29
CA VAL A 42 11.82 -6.92 -0.18
C VAL A 42 13.20 -7.23 -0.76
N GLY A 43 14.26 -6.91 0.00
CA GLY A 43 15.65 -7.04 -0.44
C GLY A 43 16.15 -5.82 -1.22
N CYS A 44 15.64 -4.64 -0.88
CA CYS A 44 16.06 -3.35 -1.40
C CYS A 44 17.14 -2.71 -0.52
N ARG A 45 17.66 -1.55 -0.92
CA ARG A 45 18.68 -0.83 -0.14
C ARG A 45 18.08 -0.09 1.06
N GLY A 46 16.78 0.23 0.99
CA GLY A 46 16.01 0.90 2.02
C GLY A 46 14.67 1.38 1.46
N GLY A 47 13.89 2.09 2.27
CA GLY A 47 12.63 2.73 1.89
C GLY A 47 12.40 4.02 2.66
N TYR A 48 11.45 4.83 2.18
CA TYR A 48 11.00 6.08 2.80
C TYR A 48 9.50 6.31 2.59
N CYS A 49 8.88 7.13 3.44
CA CYS A 49 7.47 7.50 3.29
C CYS A 49 7.30 8.59 2.23
N ASP A 50 6.49 8.32 1.21
CA ASP A 50 6.34 9.19 0.06
C ASP A 50 5.54 10.47 0.39
N ALA A 51 6.18 11.63 0.25
CA ALA A 51 5.54 12.91 0.56
C ALA A 51 4.42 13.29 -0.43
N GLY A 52 4.44 12.76 -1.66
CA GLY A 52 3.39 12.98 -2.66
C GLY A 52 2.06 12.29 -2.31
N THR A 53 2.11 11.27 -1.46
CA THR A 53 0.94 10.53 -0.95
C THR A 53 0.59 10.86 0.49
N LEU A 54 0.89 12.08 0.96
CA LEU A 54 0.74 12.47 2.37
C LEU A 54 1.51 11.57 3.35
N ARG A 55 2.65 11.02 2.90
CA ARG A 55 3.47 10.07 3.67
C ARG A 55 2.73 8.80 4.06
N GLN A 56 1.67 8.41 3.35
CA GLN A 56 0.95 7.17 3.62
C GLN A 56 1.54 5.97 2.88
N ARG A 57 2.29 6.20 1.79
CA ARG A 57 2.89 5.12 1.00
C ARG A 57 4.36 4.91 1.37
N CYS A 58 4.78 3.65 1.50
CA CYS A 58 6.19 3.30 1.68
C CYS A 58 6.86 3.02 0.32
N THR A 59 7.88 3.80 -0.04
CA THR A 59 8.59 3.67 -1.32
C THR A 59 9.97 3.07 -1.09
N CYS A 60 10.22 1.87 -1.65
CA CYS A 60 11.52 1.22 -1.60
C CYS A 60 12.45 1.71 -2.72
N TYR A 61 13.75 1.88 -2.42
CA TYR A 61 14.76 2.28 -3.39
C TYR A 61 15.97 1.32 -3.41
N GLY A 62 16.71 1.32 -4.52
CA GLY A 62 17.88 0.45 -4.70
C GLY A 62 17.54 -1.03 -4.69
N CYS A 63 16.33 -1.40 -5.13
CA CYS A 63 15.92 -2.78 -5.30
C CYS A 63 16.65 -3.42 -6.48
N ASN A 64 17.38 -4.51 -6.26
CA ASN A 64 18.03 -5.26 -7.34
C ASN A 64 17.08 -6.20 -8.10
N ARG A 65 15.78 -6.23 -7.75
CA ARG A 65 14.77 -6.94 -8.52
C ARG A 65 14.25 -6.04 -9.65
N LYS A 66 14.66 -6.34 -10.89
CA LYS A 66 13.99 -5.83 -12.10
C LYS A 66 12.49 -6.16 -12.01
N GLY A 67 11.66 -5.14 -11.80
CA GLY A 67 10.21 -5.21 -12.02
C GLY A 67 9.39 -5.66 -10.81
N ARG A 68 9.02 -4.71 -9.94
CA ARG A 68 7.68 -4.67 -9.36
C ARG A 68 7.33 -3.27 -8.85
N SER A 69 7.31 -2.31 -9.77
CA SER A 69 6.40 -1.17 -9.64
C SER A 69 5.01 -1.68 -10.01
N ILE A 70 4.35 -2.42 -9.11
CA ILE A 70 2.89 -2.45 -9.11
C ILE A 70 2.55 -1.33 -8.15
N GLN A 71 2.48 -0.16 -8.74
CA GLN A 71 1.77 0.97 -8.19
C GLN A 71 0.36 0.79 -8.74
N GLU A 72 -0.48 0.11 -7.96
CA GLU A 72 -1.90 0.44 -7.92
C GLU A 72 -2.15 1.24 -6.62
#